data_AF-A0A7X8WB96-F1
#
_entry.id   AF-A0A7X8WB96-F1
#
_cell.length_a   1.000
_cell.length_b   1.000
_cell.length_c   1.000
_cell.angle_alpha   90.00
_cell.angle_beta   90.00
_cell.angle_gamma   90.00
#
_symmetry.space_group_name_H-M   'P 1'
#
loop_
_entity.id
_entity.type
_entity.pdbx_description
1 polymer ?
#
loop_
_entity_poly.entity_id
_entity_poly.type
_entity_poly.pdbx_seq_one_letter_code
_entity_poly.pdbx_strand_id
1 'polypeptide(L)'
;MRKHANLLSLFVLLFFLGGNLTAQAVKFDINLKKTGAAIQPTMYGLFFEDINYAADGGLYGELIKNRSFEFPQNLMGWKTFGKVELKNDGPFENNPHYVTLSNPGHSHKHTGLENEGFFGIGVLKDKEYRFSV
;
A
#
# COMPACT_ATOMS: atom_id res chain seq x y z
N MET A 1 -19.23 -66.63 16.77
CA MET A 1 -17.75 -66.64 16.85
C MET A 1 -17.06 -66.33 15.51
N ARG A 2 -17.43 -66.96 14.38
CA ARG A 2 -16.82 -66.73 13.04
C ARG A 2 -16.86 -65.28 12.50
N LYS A 3 -17.92 -64.50 12.77
CA LYS A 3 -18.04 -63.11 12.28
C LYS A 3 -17.04 -62.13 12.92
N HIS A 4 -16.73 -62.32 14.21
CA HIS A 4 -15.74 -61.50 14.91
C HIS A 4 -14.31 -61.84 14.50
N ALA A 5 -14.03 -63.11 14.18
CA ALA A 5 -12.74 -63.54 13.65
C ALA A 5 -12.45 -62.91 12.27
N ASN A 6 -13.44 -62.85 11.37
CA ASN A 6 -13.27 -62.24 10.05
C ASN A 6 -13.08 -60.72 10.12
N LEU A 7 -13.74 -60.05 11.06
CA LEU A 7 -13.60 -58.61 11.27
C LEU A 7 -12.22 -58.25 11.84
N LEU A 8 -11.71 -59.08 12.77
CA LEU A 8 -10.37 -58.94 13.33
C LEU A 8 -9.30 -59.17 12.26
N SER A 9 -9.45 -60.20 11.41
CA SER A 9 -8.54 -60.44 10.29
C SER A 9 -8.54 -59.29 9.27
N LEU A 10 -9.68 -58.66 9.01
CA LEU A 10 -9.76 -57.50 8.10
C LEU A 10 -9.07 -56.27 8.69
N PHE A 11 -9.21 -56.04 10.00
CA PHE A 11 -8.51 -54.96 10.70
C PHE A 11 -7.00 -55.16 10.71
N VAL A 12 -6.53 -56.39 10.93
CA VAL A 12 -5.11 -56.74 10.87
C VAL A 12 -4.57 -56.54 9.45
N LEU A 13 -5.31 -56.96 8.42
CA LEU A 13 -4.92 -56.76 7.02
C LEU A 13 -4.80 -55.28 6.65
N LEU A 14 -5.77 -54.45 7.09
CA LEU A 14 -5.75 -52.99 6.89
C LEU A 14 -4.58 -52.31 7.64
N PHE A 15 -4.21 -52.82 8.81
CA PHE A 15 -3.05 -52.32 9.56
C PHE A 15 -1.72 -52.65 8.87
N PHE A 16 -1.63 -53.80 8.18
CA PHE A 16 -0.44 -54.17 7.40
C PHE A 16 -0.35 -53.48 6.03
N LEU A 17 -1.48 -53.05 5.45
CA LEU A 17 -1.52 -52.28 4.19
C LEU A 17 -1.24 -50.77 4.38
N GLY A 18 -1.23 -50.27 5.62
CA GLY A 18 -0.81 -48.90 5.98
C GLY A 18 0.71 -48.70 5.95
N GLY A 19 1.38 -49.23 4.92
CA GLY A 19 2.83 -49.15 4.76
C GLY A 19 3.34 -47.72 4.84
N ASN A 20 4.38 -47.54 5.66
CA ASN A 20 5.05 -46.29 5.99
C ASN A 20 5.23 -45.32 4.80
N LEU A 21 4.40 -44.27 4.76
CA LEU A 21 4.71 -43.06 4.01
C LEU A 21 5.79 -42.29 4.78
N THR A 22 7.05 -42.71 4.68
CA THR A 22 8.17 -41.90 5.19
C THR A 22 8.38 -40.73 4.23
N ALA A 23 8.31 -39.50 4.73
CA ALA A 23 8.72 -38.32 3.98
C ALA A 23 10.13 -38.54 3.40
N GLN A 24 10.30 -38.30 2.11
CA GLN A 24 11.58 -38.47 1.44
C GLN A 24 12.61 -37.52 2.06
N ALA A 25 13.65 -38.08 2.67
CA ALA A 25 14.72 -37.29 3.27
C ALA A 25 15.57 -36.66 2.16
N VAL A 26 15.43 -35.35 1.94
CA VAL A 26 16.30 -34.60 1.02
C VAL A 26 17.63 -34.34 1.70
N LYS A 27 18.69 -34.96 1.19
CA LYS A 27 20.06 -34.69 1.64
C LYS A 27 20.66 -33.55 0.80
N PHE A 28 20.98 -32.43 1.44
CA PHE A 28 21.80 -31.38 0.85
C PHE A 28 23.28 -31.66 1.12
N ASP A 29 24.06 -31.90 0.08
CA ASP A 29 25.51 -32.06 0.14
C ASP A 29 26.17 -30.77 -0.37
N ILE A 30 26.84 -30.03 0.52
CA ILE A 30 27.43 -28.72 0.22
C ILE A 30 28.95 -28.84 0.26
N ASN A 31 29.61 -28.55 -0.86
CA ASN A 31 31.07 -28.55 -0.94
C ASN A 31 31.67 -27.21 -0.50
N LEU A 32 32.22 -27.16 0.71
CA LEU A 32 32.84 -25.97 1.28
C LEU A 32 34.28 -25.70 0.80
N LYS A 33 34.88 -26.65 0.08
CA LYS A 33 36.28 -26.54 -0.42
C LYS A 33 36.37 -25.89 -1.80
N LYS A 34 35.23 -25.71 -2.47
CA LYS A 34 35.16 -25.13 -3.81
C LYS A 34 34.42 -23.80 -3.74
N THR A 35 35.15 -22.69 -3.85
CA THR A 35 34.55 -21.36 -3.99
C THR A 35 33.72 -21.32 -5.29
N GLY A 36 32.47 -20.90 -5.17
CA GLY A 36 31.55 -20.73 -6.29
C GLY A 36 31.80 -19.45 -7.09
N ALA A 37 30.80 -19.02 -7.85
CA ALA A 37 30.84 -17.74 -8.55
C ALA A 37 30.87 -16.57 -7.56
N ALA A 38 31.55 -15.48 -7.93
CA ALA A 38 31.49 -14.24 -7.17
C ALA A 38 30.06 -13.68 -7.20
N ILE A 39 29.52 -13.36 -6.01
CA ILE A 39 28.23 -12.70 -5.89
C ILE A 39 28.42 -11.23 -6.23
N GLN A 40 27.70 -10.74 -7.24
CA GLN A 40 27.79 -9.34 -7.65
C GLN A 40 27.19 -8.43 -6.56
N PRO A 41 27.82 -7.28 -6.24
CA PRO A 41 27.27 -6.34 -5.26
C PRO A 41 25.86 -5.83 -5.62
N THR A 42 25.52 -5.84 -6.91
CA THR A 42 24.23 -5.41 -7.47
C THR A 42 23.23 -6.55 -7.61
N MET A 43 23.49 -7.72 -7.04
CA MET A 43 22.57 -8.86 -7.13
C MET A 43 21.20 -8.57 -6.48
N TYR A 44 21.16 -7.65 -5.51
CA TYR A 44 19.94 -7.25 -4.82
C TYR A 44 19.74 -5.74 -4.93
N GLY A 45 18.52 -5.33 -5.26
CA GLY A 45 18.15 -3.93 -5.41
C GLY A 45 16.64 -3.72 -5.27
N LEU A 46 16.20 -2.48 -5.47
CA LEU A 46 14.79 -2.10 -5.41
C LEU A 46 14.32 -1.71 -6.81
N PHE A 47 13.15 -2.21 -7.20
CA PHE A 47 12.38 -1.67 -8.31
C PHE A 47 11.36 -0.69 -7.72
N PHE A 48 11.22 0.48 -8.34
CA PHE A 48 10.30 1.51 -7.88
C PHE A 48 9.47 2.04 -9.05
N GLU A 49 8.15 2.02 -8.87
CA GLU A 49 7.18 2.73 -9.68
C GLU A 49 6.16 3.38 -8.74
N ASP A 50 5.50 4.44 -9.19
CA ASP A 50 4.36 4.97 -8.43
C ASP A 50 3.12 4.12 -8.70
N ILE A 51 2.98 3.05 -7.93
CA ILE A 51 1.81 2.18 -7.91
C ILE A 51 1.31 2.04 -6.48
N ASN A 52 0.00 2.04 -6.29
CA ASN A 52 -0.62 1.90 -4.98
C ASN A 52 -0.12 2.89 -3.93
N TYR A 53 0.09 4.17 -4.30
CA TYR A 53 0.58 5.23 -3.42
C TYR A 53 2.03 5.03 -2.94
N ALA A 54 2.88 4.38 -3.75
CA ALA A 54 4.28 4.16 -3.40
C ALA A 54 5.11 5.46 -3.45
N ALA A 55 4.82 6.38 -4.38
CA ALA A 55 5.43 7.71 -4.38
C ALA A 55 4.52 8.71 -3.66
N ASP A 56 3.42 9.13 -4.30
CA ASP A 56 2.48 10.10 -3.73
C ASP A 56 1.63 9.45 -2.64
N GLY A 57 1.79 9.91 -1.40
CA GLY A 57 1.20 9.28 -0.21
C GLY A 57 2.06 8.18 0.41
N GLY A 58 3.24 7.90 -0.16
CA GLY A 58 4.20 6.91 0.32
C GLY A 58 5.57 7.54 0.58
N LEU A 59 6.51 7.31 -0.33
CA LEU A 59 7.89 7.77 -0.19
C LEU A 59 8.02 9.30 -0.25
N TYR A 60 7.16 9.98 -1.01
CA TYR A 60 7.14 11.44 -1.09
C TYR A 60 6.40 12.03 0.11
N GLY A 61 7.10 12.83 0.92
CA GLY A 61 6.60 13.37 2.19
C GLY A 61 5.54 14.48 2.08
N GLU A 62 4.86 14.60 0.95
CA GLU A 62 3.68 15.47 0.83
C GLU A 62 2.48 14.82 1.52
N LEU A 63 1.82 15.59 2.38
CA LEU A 63 0.66 15.12 3.16
C LEU A 63 -0.67 15.49 2.49
N ILE A 64 -0.65 16.46 1.58
CA ILE A 64 -1.82 16.98 0.89
C ILE A 64 -2.00 16.27 -0.45
N LYS A 65 -3.10 15.52 -0.58
CA LYS A 65 -3.47 14.89 -1.85
C LYS A 65 -3.93 15.97 -2.83
N ASN A 66 -3.52 15.85 -4.10
CA ASN A 66 -3.98 16.72 -5.18
C ASN A 66 -3.82 18.22 -4.85
N ARG A 67 -2.62 18.60 -4.37
CA ARG A 67 -2.33 19.96 -3.87
C ARG A 67 -2.43 21.06 -4.93
N SER A 68 -2.39 20.70 -6.22
CA SER A 68 -2.44 21.62 -7.36
C SER A 68 -3.76 21.60 -8.13
N PHE A 69 -4.75 20.80 -7.71
CA PHE A 69 -6.04 20.67 -8.39
C PHE A 69 -5.98 20.13 -9.83
N GLU A 70 -4.89 19.44 -10.21
CA GLU A 70 -4.64 18.95 -11.58
C GLU A 70 -5.09 17.50 -11.82
N PHE A 71 -5.69 16.84 -10.81
CA PHE A 71 -6.26 15.51 -11.02
C PHE A 71 -7.47 15.59 -11.96
N PRO A 72 -7.81 14.53 -12.73
CA PRO A 72 -9.00 14.54 -13.60
C PRO A 72 -10.30 14.95 -12.89
N GLN A 73 -10.39 14.66 -11.59
CA GLN A 73 -11.33 15.31 -10.69
C GLN A 73 -10.58 16.37 -9.88
N ASN A 74 -10.67 17.63 -10.29
CA ASN A 74 -9.84 18.73 -9.77
C ASN A 74 -9.94 18.91 -8.24
N LEU A 75 -11.07 18.56 -7.63
CA LEU A 75 -11.28 18.63 -6.17
C LEU A 75 -11.17 17.27 -5.47
N MET A 76 -10.62 16.23 -6.12
CA MET A 76 -10.37 14.94 -5.47
C MET A 76 -9.46 15.14 -4.26
N GLY A 77 -9.83 14.53 -3.13
CA GLY A 77 -9.14 14.70 -1.85
C GLY A 77 -9.51 15.98 -1.10
N TRP A 78 -10.28 16.89 -1.69
CA TRP A 78 -10.72 18.14 -1.09
C TRP A 78 -12.22 18.13 -0.79
N LYS A 79 -12.57 18.48 0.45
CA LYS A 79 -13.94 18.83 0.84
C LYS A 79 -14.07 20.35 0.84
N THR A 80 -15.03 20.87 0.10
CA THR A 80 -15.28 22.30 -0.02
C THR A 80 -16.50 22.72 0.80
N PHE A 81 -16.48 23.93 1.34
CA PHE A 81 -17.63 24.54 1.99
C PHE A 81 -17.65 26.06 1.74
N GLY A 82 -18.85 26.65 1.79
CA GLY A 82 -19.06 28.06 1.43
C GLY A 82 -18.93 28.28 -0.09
N LYS A 83 -18.23 29.34 -0.49
CA LYS A 83 -18.08 29.75 -1.90
C LYS A 83 -16.66 29.53 -2.42
N VAL A 84 -16.41 28.34 -2.93
CA VAL A 84 -15.15 27.95 -3.58
C VAL A 84 -15.37 27.85 -5.08
N GLU A 85 -14.55 28.54 -5.86
CA GLU A 85 -14.57 28.47 -7.32
C GLU A 85 -13.22 27.99 -7.85
N LEU A 86 -13.23 26.96 -8.68
CA LEU A 86 -12.06 26.54 -9.44
C LEU A 86 -11.91 27.42 -10.69
N LYS A 87 -10.70 27.87 -10.96
CA LYS A 87 -10.34 28.72 -12.11
C LYS A 87 -9.08 28.18 -12.78
N ASN A 88 -8.87 28.60 -14.03
CA ASN A 88 -7.72 28.22 -14.85
C ASN A 88 -7.19 29.38 -15.73
N ASP A 89 -7.57 30.61 -15.40
CA ASP A 89 -7.19 31.86 -16.06
C ASP A 89 -6.03 32.59 -15.35
N GLY A 90 -5.33 31.88 -14.47
CA GLY A 90 -4.27 32.40 -13.61
C GLY A 90 -2.89 32.44 -14.28
N PRO A 91 -1.87 33.00 -13.61
CA PRO A 91 -0.53 33.17 -14.17
C PRO A 91 0.33 31.88 -14.19
N PHE A 92 -0.26 30.71 -13.91
CA PHE A 92 0.48 29.46 -13.69
C PHE A 92 0.49 28.59 -14.94
N GLU A 93 1.64 28.48 -15.60
CA GLU A 93 1.75 27.72 -16.86
C GLU A 93 1.67 26.19 -16.65
N ASN A 94 2.35 25.66 -15.62
CA ASN A 94 2.48 24.21 -15.40
C ASN A 94 1.36 23.60 -14.53
N ASN A 95 0.71 24.42 -13.70
CA ASN A 95 -0.43 24.02 -12.85
C ASN A 95 -1.50 25.11 -12.97
N PRO A 96 -2.21 25.17 -14.12
CA PRO A 96 -3.11 26.28 -14.42
C PRO A 96 -4.30 26.37 -13.46
N HIS A 97 -4.69 25.26 -12.82
CA HIS A 97 -5.85 25.25 -11.94
C HIS A 97 -5.53 25.83 -10.56
N TYR A 98 -6.44 26.66 -10.07
CA TYR A 98 -6.40 27.22 -8.73
C TYR A 98 -7.81 27.45 -8.21
N VAL A 99 -7.94 27.61 -6.89
CA VAL A 99 -9.22 27.90 -6.26
C VAL A 99 -9.25 29.31 -5.72
N THR A 100 -10.42 29.95 -5.82
CA THR A 100 -10.71 31.22 -5.16
C THR A 100 -11.75 31.01 -4.08
N LEU A 101 -11.53 31.64 -2.92
CA LEU A 101 -12.42 31.59 -1.77
C LEU A 101 -13.03 32.97 -1.60
N SER A 102 -14.36 33.05 -1.61
CA SER A 102 -15.08 34.32 -1.44
C SER A 102 -16.00 34.31 -0.23
N ASN A 103 -16.47 35.50 0.19
CA ASN A 103 -17.36 35.63 1.34
C ASN A 103 -18.64 34.80 1.14
N PRO A 104 -18.97 33.87 2.07
CA PRO A 104 -20.14 33.01 1.94
C PRO A 104 -21.47 33.78 1.97
N GLY A 105 -21.47 35.06 2.36
CA GLY A 105 -22.66 35.91 2.43
C GLY A 105 -23.46 35.69 3.72
N HIS A 106 -22.82 35.21 4.78
CA HIS A 106 -23.47 34.91 6.05
C HIS A 106 -22.50 35.15 7.21
N SER A 107 -22.96 35.82 8.28
CA SER A 107 -22.12 36.26 9.42
C SER A 107 -21.46 35.13 10.20
N HIS A 108 -22.13 33.96 10.26
CA HIS A 108 -21.70 32.80 11.05
C HIS A 108 -21.25 31.60 10.21
N LYS A 109 -21.02 31.79 8.90
CA LYS A 109 -20.51 30.71 8.03
C LYS A 109 -19.18 31.14 7.43
N HIS A 110 -18.37 30.15 7.05
CA HIS A 110 -17.08 30.36 6.42
C HIS A 110 -17.05 29.71 5.03
N THR A 111 -16.07 30.13 4.24
CA THR A 111 -15.68 29.48 3.00
C THR A 111 -14.33 28.84 3.23
N GLY A 112 -14.13 27.61 2.76
CA GLY A 112 -12.87 26.91 2.95
C GLY A 112 -12.79 25.57 2.24
N LEU A 113 -11.61 24.96 2.39
CA LEU A 113 -11.25 23.65 1.87
C LEU A 113 -10.60 22.83 2.98
N GLU A 114 -10.95 21.54 3.05
CA GLU A 114 -10.32 20.54 3.91
C GLU A 114 -9.73 19.44 3.03
N ASN A 115 -8.44 19.14 3.18
CA ASN A 115 -7.82 18.01 2.48
C ASN A 115 -7.86 16.76 3.35
N GLU A 116 -8.27 15.62 2.78
CA GLU A 116 -8.31 14.35 3.50
C GLU A 116 -6.94 13.63 3.54
N GLY A 117 -5.95 14.12 2.80
CA GLY A 117 -4.65 13.50 2.62
C GLY A 117 -4.72 12.16 1.88
N PHE A 118 -3.82 11.25 2.26
CA PHE A 118 -3.75 9.90 1.72
C PHE A 118 -4.28 8.91 2.76
N PHE A 119 -5.60 8.73 2.80
CA PHE A 119 -6.31 7.96 3.83
C PHE A 119 -6.19 8.56 5.24
N GLY A 120 -6.01 9.88 5.31
CA GLY A 120 -5.76 10.64 6.54
C GLY A 120 -4.43 11.39 6.48
N ILE A 121 -4.20 12.22 7.50
CA ILE A 121 -2.95 12.96 7.69
C ILE A 121 -2.37 12.59 9.06
N GLY A 122 -1.22 11.95 9.07
CA GLY A 122 -0.49 11.61 10.29
C GLY A 122 0.22 12.83 10.87
N VAL A 123 -0.35 13.42 11.92
CA VAL A 123 0.31 14.51 12.67
C VAL A 123 1.01 13.91 13.89
N LEU A 124 2.34 14.02 13.89
CA LEU A 124 3.22 13.50 14.92
C LEU A 124 3.53 14.62 15.92
N LYS A 125 3.43 14.27 17.20
CA LYS A 125 3.76 15.18 18.30
C LYS A 125 5.21 15.67 18.16
N ASP A 126 5.41 16.96 18.44
CA ASP A 126 6.73 17.62 18.47
C ASP A 126 7.49 17.56 17.13
N LYS A 127 6.77 17.42 16.00
CA LYS A 127 7.32 17.55 14.66
C LYS A 127 6.96 18.88 14.03
N GLU A 128 7.90 19.41 13.25
CA GLU A 128 7.70 20.61 12.44
C GLU A 128 7.12 20.24 11.07
N TYR A 129 6.19 21.05 10.60
CA TYR A 129 5.52 20.90 9.32
C TYR A 129 5.64 22.20 8.54
N ARG A 130 6.01 22.11 7.25
CA ARG A 130 6.03 23.27 6.37
C ARG A 130 4.68 23.41 5.68
N PHE A 131 3.92 24.41 6.10
CA PHE A 131 2.69 24.83 5.44
C PHE A 131 2.98 25.97 4.47
N SER A 132 2.48 25.86 3.24
CA SER A 132 2.58 26.90 2.21
C SER A 132 1.40 26.79 1.24
N VAL A 133 0.93 27.94 0.75
CA VAL A 133 -0.11 28.09 -0.28
C VAL A 133 0.28 29.18 -1.26
#